data_AF-A0A6H2NRT6-F1
#
_entry.id   AF-A0A6H2NRT6-F1
#
_cell.length_a   1.000
_cell.length_b   1.000
_cell.length_c   1.000
_cell.angle_alpha   90.00
_cell.angle_beta   90.00
_cell.angle_gamma   90.00
#
_symmetry.space_group_name_H-M   'P 1'
#
loop_
_entity.id
_entity.type
_entity.pdbx_description
1 polymer ?
#
loop_
_entity_poly.entity_id
_entity_poly.type
_entity_poly.pdbx_seq_one_letter_code
_entity_poly.pdbx_strand_id
1 'polypeptide(L)' 'MIDADKMAQYRGVIEMKSADHRVLTSYAVGDDGQWHQFMTAHYRQQQSVNHS' A
#
# COMPACT_ATOMS: atom_id res chain seq x y z
N MET A 1 14.89 1.76 26.16
CA MET A 1 14.62 0.53 25.39
C MET A 1 13.34 0.77 24.63
N ILE A 2 13.28 0.49 23.32
CA ILE A 2 12.02 0.53 22.57
C ILE A 2 11.32 -0.79 22.88
N ASP A 3 10.18 -0.73 23.57
CA ASP A 3 9.35 -1.91 23.81
C ASP A 3 8.89 -2.45 22.46
N ALA A 4 9.44 -3.59 22.04
CA ALA A 4 9.08 -4.22 20.77
C ALA A 4 7.57 -4.58 20.69
N ASP A 5 6.92 -4.69 21.85
CA ASP A 5 5.46 -4.90 21.99
C ASP A 5 4.61 -3.66 21.65
N LYS A 6 5.22 -2.50 21.40
CA LYS A 6 4.51 -1.27 20.99
C LYS A 6 4.74 -0.89 19.52
N MET A 7 5.09 -1.85 18.67
CA MET A 7 5.12 -1.60 17.23
C MET A 7 3.72 -1.80 16.63
N ALA A 8 3.20 -0.75 16.00
CA ALA A 8 1.94 -0.84 15.24
C ALA A 8 2.11 -1.82 14.07
N GLN A 9 1.12 -2.69 13.86
CA GLN A 9 1.12 -3.64 12.74
C GLN A 9 0.63 -2.95 11.48
N TYR A 10 1.35 -3.15 10.38
CA TYR A 10 1.05 -2.56 9.07
C TYR A 10 0.91 -3.64 8.01
N ARG A 11 -0.03 -3.44 7.06
CA ARG A 11 -0.23 -4.31 5.90
C ARG A 11 -0.40 -3.47 4.64
N GLY A 12 0.41 -3.75 3.62
CA GLY A 12 0.23 -3.22 2.27
C GLY A 12 -0.32 -4.29 1.33
N VAL A 13 -1.30 -3.93 0.50
CA VAL A 13 -1.85 -4.79 -0.56
C VAL A 13 -1.65 -4.09 -1.90
N ILE A 14 -0.91 -4.73 -2.81
CA ILE A 14 -0.73 -4.25 -4.18
C ILE A 14 -1.63 -5.05 -5.10
N GLU A 15 -2.61 -4.38 -5.70
CA GLU A 15 -3.48 -4.94 -6.73
C GLU A 15 -2.99 -4.54 -8.12
N MET A 16 -2.77 -5.53 -8.99
CA MET A 16 -2.48 -5.31 -10.40
C MET A 16 -3.80 -5.23 -11.16
N LYS A 17 -4.20 -4.02 -11.58
CA LYS A 17 -5.45 -3.80 -12.33
C LYS A 17 -5.25 -3.99 -13.84
N SER A 18 -4.11 -3.55 -14.36
CA SER A 18 -3.67 -3.72 -15.75
C SER A 18 -2.14 -3.71 -15.82
N ALA A 19 -1.59 -3.83 -17.03
CA ALA A 19 -0.13 -3.80 -17.25
C ALA A 19 0.52 -2.51 -16.73
N ASP A 20 -0.19 -1.39 -16.84
CA ASP A 20 0.27 -0.05 -16.46
C ASP A 20 -0.36 0.47 -15.16
N HIS A 21 -1.46 -0.11 -14.67
CA HIS A 21 -2.17 0.37 -13.48
C HIS A 21 -2.04 -0.60 -12.30
N ARG A 22 -1.47 -0.09 -11.22
CA ARG A 22 -1.40 -0.76 -9.92
C ARG A 22 -2.06 0.11 -8.85
N VAL A 23 -2.70 -0.52 -7.89
CA VAL A 23 -3.29 0.15 -6.72
C VAL A 23 -2.63 -0.41 -5.48
N LEU A 24 -2.07 0.47 -4.63
CA LEU A 24 -1.60 0.12 -3.30
C LEU A 24 -2.66 0.56 -2.29
N THR A 25 -3.07 -0.37 -1.44
CA THR A 25 -3.94 -0.10 -0.30
C THR A 25 -3.21 -0.46 0.98
N SER A 26 -3.12 0.51 1.91
CA SER A 26 -2.44 0.32 3.19
C SER A 26 -3.41 0.29 4.36
N TYR A 27 -3.11 -0.61 5.30
CA TYR A 27 -3.87 -0.86 6.51
C TYR A 27 -2.95 -0.82 7.74
N ALA A 28 -3.51 -0.41 8.86
CA ALA A 28 -2.87 -0.46 10.18
C ALA A 28 -3.84 -1.05 11.20
N VAL A 29 -3.32 -1.70 12.24
CA VAL A 29 -4.13 -2.14 13.38
C VAL A 29 -4.40 -0.93 14.29
N GLY A 30 -5.67 -0.63 14.52
CA GLY A 30 -6.11 0.43 15.42
C GLY A 30 -6.12 -0.01 16.88
N ASP A 31 -6.45 0.92 17.78
CA ASP A 31 -6.56 0.66 19.23
C ASP A 31 -7.66 -0.37 19.56
N ASP A 32 -8.60 -0.58 18.63
CA ASP A 32 -9.65 -1.61 18.70
C ASP A 32 -9.17 -3.00 18.27
N GLY A 33 -7.89 -3.14 17.89
CA GLY A 33 -7.31 -4.39 17.41
C GLY A 33 -7.74 -4.78 15.99
N GLN A 34 -8.48 -3.91 15.29
CA GLN A 34 -8.97 -4.18 13.94
C GLN A 34 -8.09 -3.52 12.89
N TRP A 35 -8.09 -4.11 11.68
CA TRP A 35 -7.43 -3.52 10.53
C TRP A 35 -8.25 -2.36 9.96
N HIS A 36 -7.66 -1.18 9.92
CA HIS A 36 -8.24 0.01 9.32
C HIS A 36 -7.45 0.42 8.09
N GLN A 37 -8.16 0.62 6.98
CA GLN A 37 -7.55 1.23 5.79
C GLN A 37 -7.29 2.71 6.08
N PHE A 38 -6.07 3.17 5.78
CA PHE A 38 -5.72 4.59 5.98
C PHE A 38 -5.16 5.26 4.74
N MET A 39 -4.78 4.50 3.71
CA MET A 39 -4.22 5.06 2.48
C MET A 39 -4.58 4.22 1.26
N THR A 40 -4.79 4.89 0.13
CA THR A 40 -4.82 4.28 -1.20
C THR A 40 -3.97 5.12 -2.15
N ALA A 41 -3.10 4.48 -2.92
CA ALA A 41 -2.27 5.12 -3.92
C ALA A 41 -2.44 4.44 -5.28
N HIS A 42 -2.60 5.24 -6.32
CA HIS A 42 -2.70 4.77 -7.70
C HIS A 42 -1.37 5.01 -8.41
N TYR A 43 -0.75 3.92 -8.87
CA TYR A 43 0.44 3.99 -9.70
C TYR A 43 0.05 3.69 -11.14
N ARG A 44 0.37 4.63 -12.04
CA ARG A 44 0.23 4.44 -13.49
C ARG A 44 1.60 4.58 -14.15
N GLN A 45 2.07 3.52 -14.78
CA GLN A 45 3.28 3.57 -15.59
C GLN A 45 2.94 4.18 -16.95
N GLN A 46 3.40 5.40 -17.22
CA GLN A 46 3.42 5.90 -18.59
C GLN A 46 4.48 5.11 -19.36
N GLN A 47 4.03 4.28 -20.30
CA GLN A 47 4.94 3.71 -21.29
C GLN A 47 5.35 4.85 -22.23
N SER A 48 6.54 5.42 -22.02
CA SER A 48 7.18 6.24 -23.06
C SER A 48 7.46 5.32 -24.23
N VAL A 49 6.65 5.40 -25.27
CA VAL A 49 6.93 4.77 -26.56
C VAL A 49 8.11 5.55 -27.15
N ASN A 50 9.33 5.09 -26.87
CA ASN A 50 10.52 5.63 -27.50
C ASN A 50 10.56 5.04 -28.92
N HIS A 51 9.89 5.70 -29.87
CA HIS A 51 10.03 5.38 -31.28
C HIS A 51 11.38 5.93 -31.75
N SER A 52 12.27 5.04 -32.17
CA SER A 52 13.57 5.36 -32.78
C SER A 52 13.41 5.92 -34.20
#